data_AF-A0A9E5YVZ7-F1
#
_entry.id   AF-A0A9E5YVZ7-F1
#
_cell.length_a   1.000
_cell.length_b   1.000
_cell.length_c   1.000
_cell.angle_alpha   90.00
_cell.angle_beta   90.00
_cell.angle_gamma   90.00
#
_symmetry.space_group_name_H-M   'P 1'
#
loop_
_entity.id
_entity.type
_entity.pdbx_description
1 polymer ?
#
loop_
_entity_poly.entity_id
_entity_poly.type
_entity_poly.pdbx_seq_one_letter_code
_entity_poly.pdbx_strand_id
1 'polypeptide(L)'
;MIRTGDQYREGISDGREVYINGERVKNVPTHPMFKPLVDIRARIYDMQHDAATKFLMTYEEGGEEFSIGLKLPHTQDDWWAKRASTDAVFEDIGGVVTRVGDET
;
A
#
# COMPACT_ATOMS: atom_id res chain seq x y z
N MET A 1 -3.47 5.25 -12.28
CA MET A 1 -2.01 5.10 -12.09
C MET A 1 -1.73 4.62 -10.67
N ILE A 2 -1.08 3.48 -10.53
CA ILE A 2 -0.67 2.90 -9.24
C ILE A 2 0.61 3.61 -8.78
N ARG A 3 0.64 4.11 -7.54
CA ARG A 3 1.85 4.75 -6.98
C ARG A 3 2.96 3.73 -6.78
N THR A 4 4.22 4.15 -6.91
CA THR A 4 5.37 3.44 -6.35
C THR A 4 5.53 3.76 -4.86
N GLY A 5 6.35 2.99 -4.14
CA GLY A 5 6.69 3.26 -2.74
C GLY A 5 7.30 4.65 -2.55
N ASP A 6 8.14 5.09 -3.48
CA ASP A 6 8.74 6.43 -3.43
C ASP A 6 7.72 7.55 -3.68
N GLN A 7 6.81 7.36 -4.64
CA GLN A 7 5.70 8.29 -4.85
C GLN A 7 4.76 8.37 -3.64
N TYR A 8 4.58 7.25 -2.92
CA TYR A 8 3.84 7.26 -1.65
C TYR A 8 4.58 8.08 -0.59
N ARG A 9 5.89 7.86 -0.40
CA ARG A 9 6.70 8.63 0.57
C ARG A 9 6.67 10.12 0.28
N GLU A 10 6.84 10.50 -0.99
CA GLU A 10 6.73 11.89 -1.43
C GLU A 10 5.34 12.45 -1.16
N GLY A 11 4.29 11.70 -1.51
CA GLY A 11 2.89 12.10 -1.31
C GLY A 11 2.49 12.32 0.15
N ILE A 12 3.20 11.73 1.12
CA ILE A 12 2.97 11.97 2.54
C ILE A 12 3.97 12.97 3.18
N SER A 13 4.91 13.50 2.39
CA SER A 13 5.81 14.59 2.78
C SER A 13 5.16 15.96 2.50
N ASP A 14 3.92 16.13 2.94
CA ASP A 14 3.01 17.23 2.56
C ASP A 14 2.87 18.35 3.60
N GLY A 15 3.64 18.28 4.69
CA GLY A 15 3.57 19.26 5.78
C GLY A 15 2.40 19.04 6.75
N ARG A 16 1.73 17.88 6.70
CA ARG A 16 0.67 17.48 7.65
C ARG A 16 1.04 17.71 9.11
N GLU A 17 0.01 18.04 9.90
CA GLU A 17 0.18 18.31 11.32
C GLU A 17 0.09 17.02 12.13
N VAL A 18 1.26 16.42 12.39
CA VAL A 18 1.40 15.24 13.25
C VAL A 18 2.23 15.63 14.47
N TYR A 19 1.76 15.22 15.66
CA TYR A 19 2.44 15.47 16.93
C TYR A 19 2.73 14.14 17.63
N ILE A 20 3.91 14.02 18.22
CA ILE A 20 4.32 12.87 19.03
C ILE A 20 5.21 13.33 20.18
N ASN A 21 4.98 12.80 21.38
CA ASN A 21 5.72 13.18 22.59
C ASN A 21 5.77 14.70 22.86
N GLY A 22 4.71 15.43 22.50
CA GLY A 22 4.62 16.89 22.68
C GLY A 22 5.30 17.73 21.59
N GLU A 23 5.92 17.11 20.58
CA GLU A 23 6.61 17.82 19.50
C GLU A 23 5.90 17.63 18.15
N ARG A 24 5.99 18.66 17.28
CA ARG A 24 5.52 18.57 15.89
C ARG A 24 6.54 17.81 15.04
N VAL A 25 6.05 16.81 14.31
CA VAL A 25 6.84 16.05 13.33
C VAL A 25 7.03 16.91 12.08
N LYS A 26 8.29 17.18 11.72
CA LYS A 26 8.62 18.00 10.53
C LYS A 26 8.47 17.23 9.21
N ASN A 27 8.74 15.93 9.21
CA ASN A 27 8.67 15.07 8.04
C ASN A 27 8.30 13.64 8.48
N VAL A 28 7.07 13.21 8.16
CA VAL A 28 6.55 11.90 8.57
C VAL A 28 7.33 10.74 7.95
N PRO A 29 7.61 10.71 6.62
CA PRO A 29 8.41 9.67 5.99
C PRO A 29 9.72 9.30 6.69
N THR A 30 10.41 10.30 7.23
CA THR A 30 11.77 10.13 7.76
C THR A 30 11.84 10.10 9.29
N HIS A 31 10.74 10.43 9.97
CA HIS A 31 10.73 10.47 11.43
C HIS A 31 10.92 9.06 12.03
N PRO A 32 11.87 8.84 12.97
CA PRO A 32 12.25 7.50 13.43
C PRO A 32 11.11 6.62 13.95
N MET A 33 10.10 7.21 14.60
CA MET A 33 8.94 6.46 15.13
C MET A 33 7.93 6.05 14.06
N PHE A 34 7.93 6.69 12.89
CA PHE A 34 6.98 6.42 11.81
C PHE A 34 7.61 5.69 10.63
N LYS A 35 8.91 5.93 10.38
CA LYS A 35 9.65 5.37 9.25
C LYS A 35 9.44 3.86 9.06
N PRO A 36 9.47 2.99 10.09
CA PRO A 36 9.25 1.56 9.90
C PRO A 36 7.87 1.24 9.29
N LEU A 37 6.82 1.91 9.74
CA LEU A 37 5.46 1.72 9.23
C LEU A 37 5.28 2.34 7.83
N VAL A 38 5.91 3.49 7.59
CA VAL A 38 5.95 4.12 6.27
C VAL A 38 6.63 3.19 5.26
N ASP A 39 7.73 2.56 5.63
CA ASP A 39 8.46 1.65 4.74
C ASP A 39 7.65 0.39 4.42
N ILE A 40 6.95 -0.17 5.40
CA ILE A 40 6.03 -1.29 5.16
C ILE A 40 4.91 -0.87 4.20
N ARG A 41 4.33 0.32 4.38
CA ARG A 41 3.29 0.80 3.45
C ARG A 41 3.84 1.06 2.05
N ALA A 42 5.04 1.61 1.94
CA ALA A 42 5.72 1.80 0.67
C ALA A 42 6.00 0.46 -0.03
N ARG A 43 6.41 -0.58 0.72
CA ARG A 43 6.59 -1.93 0.19
C ARG A 43 5.33 -2.48 -0.49
N ILE A 44 4.15 -2.26 0.07
CA ILE A 44 2.87 -2.68 -0.51
C ILE A 44 2.59 -1.97 -1.85
N TYR A 45 3.01 -0.72 -2.00
CA TYR A 45 2.96 -0.04 -3.30
C TYR A 45 3.93 -0.69 -4.29
N ASP A 46 5.17 -0.97 -3.89
CA ASP A 46 6.18 -1.60 -4.75
C ASP A 46 5.79 -3.02 -5.19
N MET A 47 5.07 -3.79 -4.37
CA MET A 47 4.53 -5.11 -4.74
C MET A 47 3.62 -5.09 -5.97
N GLN A 48 3.00 -3.94 -6.30
CA GLN A 48 2.17 -3.79 -7.50
C GLN A 48 3.00 -3.59 -8.79
N HIS A 49 4.30 -3.32 -8.65
CA HIS A 49 5.23 -3.14 -9.77
C HIS A 49 6.22 -4.31 -9.90
N ASP A 50 6.47 -5.03 -8.82
CA ASP A 50 7.39 -6.16 -8.77
C ASP A 50 6.93 -7.34 -9.62
N ALA A 51 7.78 -7.82 -10.52
CA ALA A 51 7.47 -8.94 -11.42
C ALA A 51 7.02 -10.22 -10.67
N ALA A 52 7.47 -10.42 -9.44
CA ALA A 52 7.14 -11.59 -8.62
C ALA A 52 5.73 -11.53 -7.99
N THR A 53 5.13 -10.36 -7.85
CA THR A 53 3.86 -10.18 -7.12
C THR A 53 2.80 -9.45 -7.94
N LYS A 54 3.19 -8.69 -8.96
CA LYS A 54 2.31 -7.86 -9.79
C LYS A 54 1.06 -8.59 -10.27
N PHE A 55 1.20 -9.83 -10.75
CA PHE A 55 0.07 -10.64 -11.23
C PHE A 55 -0.99 -10.97 -10.17
N LEU A 56 -0.65 -10.91 -8.88
CA LEU A 56 -1.60 -11.06 -7.76
C LEU A 56 -2.16 -9.70 -7.30
N MET A 57 -1.46 -8.62 -7.60
CA MET A 57 -1.69 -7.30 -7.02
C MET A 57 -2.42 -6.35 -7.96
N THR A 58 -2.40 -6.62 -9.27
CA THR A 58 -2.99 -5.76 -10.30
C THR A 58 -3.95 -6.51 -11.23
N TYR A 59 -4.81 -5.76 -11.92
CA TYR A 59 -5.60 -6.23 -13.05
C TYR A 59 -5.59 -5.18 -14.17
N GLU A 60 -5.81 -5.63 -15.41
CA GLU A 60 -5.91 -4.76 -16.58
C GLU A 60 -7.38 -4.55 -16.97
N GLU A 61 -7.75 -3.31 -17.26
CA GLU A 61 -9.06 -2.95 -17.79
C GLU A 61 -8.90 -1.76 -18.74
N GLY A 62 -9.41 -1.88 -19.98
CA GLY A 62 -9.31 -0.79 -20.96
C GLY A 62 -7.89 -0.38 -21.37
N GLY A 63 -6.91 -1.28 -21.24
CA GLY A 63 -5.49 -1.01 -21.53
C GLY A 63 -4.76 -0.25 -20.42
N GLU A 64 -5.40 -0.05 -19.27
CA GLU A 64 -4.80 0.51 -18.07
C GLU A 64 -4.72 -0.52 -16.94
N GLU A 65 -3.75 -0.33 -16.05
CA GLU A 65 -3.50 -1.21 -14.93
C GLU A 65 -3.99 -0.60 -13.60
N PHE A 66 -4.71 -1.42 -12.83
CA PHE A 66 -5.38 -1.04 -11.59
C PHE A 66 -5.05 -2.03 -10.47
N SER A 67 -5.17 -1.57 -9.22
CA SER A 67 -4.97 -2.41 -8.04
C SER A 67 -6.13 -3.38 -7.84
N ILE A 68 -5.84 -4.65 -7.53
CA ILE A 68 -6.85 -5.64 -7.10
C ILE A 68 -7.62 -5.17 -5.86
N GLY A 69 -6.97 -4.40 -4.98
CA GLY A 69 -7.60 -3.81 -3.80
C GLY A 69 -8.84 -2.96 -4.14
N LEU A 70 -8.83 -2.27 -5.29
CA LEU A 70 -9.88 -1.37 -5.76
C LEU A 70 -10.90 -2.03 -6.70
N LYS A 71 -10.62 -3.23 -7.22
CA LYS A 71 -11.52 -3.93 -8.15
C LYS A 71 -12.89 -4.17 -7.51
N LEU A 72 -14.00 -3.84 -8.17
CA LEU A 72 -15.32 -4.18 -7.65
C LEU A 72 -15.59 -5.69 -7.80
N PRO A 73 -16.05 -6.39 -6.74
CA PRO A 73 -16.23 -7.84 -6.80
C PRO A 73 -17.62 -8.22 -7.33
N HIS A 74 -17.72 -8.42 -8.64
CA HIS A 74 -18.97 -8.81 -9.31
C HIS A 74 -19.12 -10.34 -9.41
N THR A 75 -18.03 -11.08 -9.26
CA THR A 75 -17.97 -12.54 -9.37
C THR A 75 -17.28 -13.17 -8.16
N GLN A 76 -17.42 -14.48 -8.01
CA GLN A 76 -16.69 -15.23 -6.97
C GLN A 76 -15.17 -15.14 -7.17
N ASP A 77 -14.70 -15.15 -8.42
CA ASP A 77 -13.28 -15.05 -8.74
C ASP A 77 -12.68 -13.71 -8.33
N ASP A 78 -13.46 -12.63 -8.37
CA ASP A 78 -13.01 -11.33 -7.86
C ASP A 78 -12.73 -11.36 -6.35
N TRP A 79 -13.54 -12.10 -5.58
CA TRP A 79 -13.31 -12.30 -4.16
C TRP A 79 -12.06 -13.13 -3.88
N TRP A 80 -11.84 -14.19 -4.67
CA TRP A 80 -10.63 -14.99 -4.57
C TRP A 80 -9.39 -14.20 -4.94
N ALA A 81 -9.44 -13.36 -5.97
CA ALA A 81 -8.35 -12.48 -6.36
C ALA A 81 -8.02 -11.47 -5.23
N LYS A 82 -9.04 -10.83 -4.64
CA LYS A 82 -8.86 -9.94 -3.48
C LYS A 82 -8.23 -10.65 -2.28
N ARG A 83 -8.68 -11.87 -1.99
CA ARG A 83 -8.10 -12.69 -0.92
C ARG A 83 -6.64 -13.02 -1.19
N ALA A 84 -6.31 -13.50 -2.40
CA ALA A 84 -4.94 -13.83 -2.77
C ALA A 84 -4.01 -12.61 -2.71
N SER A 85 -4.48 -11.43 -3.18
CA SER A 85 -3.74 -10.17 -3.05
C SER A 85 -3.50 -9.79 -1.58
N THR A 86 -4.52 -9.97 -0.74
CA THR A 86 -4.45 -9.67 0.70
C THR A 86 -3.48 -10.63 1.41
N ASP A 87 -3.57 -11.92 1.13
CA ASP A 87 -2.69 -12.94 1.69
C ASP A 87 -1.24 -12.67 1.28
N ALA A 88 -0.97 -12.36 0.01
CA ALA A 88 0.36 -12.01 -0.47
C ALA A 88 0.95 -10.80 0.27
N VAL A 89 0.14 -9.76 0.52
CA VAL A 89 0.56 -8.60 1.33
C VAL A 89 0.94 -9.02 2.74
N PHE A 90 0.10 -9.80 3.41
CA PHE A 90 0.34 -10.20 4.79
C PHE A 90 1.51 -11.17 4.96
N GLU A 91 1.74 -12.05 3.98
CA GLU A 91 2.91 -12.90 3.92
C GLU A 91 4.21 -12.10 3.75
N ASP A 92 4.22 -11.10 2.86
CA ASP A 92 5.40 -10.25 2.60
C ASP A 92 5.78 -9.38 3.82
N ILE A 93 4.78 -8.78 4.49
CA ILE A 93 5.01 -7.88 5.63
C ILE A 93 5.02 -8.60 7.00
N GLY A 94 4.87 -9.92 7.01
CA GLY A 94 4.92 -10.75 8.22
C GLY A 94 3.73 -10.61 9.18
N GLY A 95 2.56 -10.15 8.70
CA GLY A 95 1.32 -10.14 9.50
C GLY A 95 1.25 -9.07 10.61
N VAL A 96 2.24 -8.18 10.74
CA VAL A 96 2.32 -7.25 11.88
C VAL A 96 1.47 -5.99 11.69
N VAL A 97 1.42 -5.45 10.46
CA VAL A 97 0.66 -4.23 10.14
C VAL A 97 -0.68 -4.62 9.53
N THR A 98 -1.78 -4.33 10.23
CA THR A 98 -3.11 -4.83 9.86
C THR A 98 -4.00 -3.80 9.14
N ARG A 99 -3.67 -2.51 9.24
CA ARG A 99 -4.41 -1.44 8.55
C ARG A 99 -3.74 -1.10 7.21
N VAL A 100 -3.86 -2.03 6.27
CA VAL A 100 -3.22 -1.98 4.94
C VAL A 100 -4.22 -1.80 3.79
N GLY A 101 -5.51 -1.74 4.08
CA GLY A 101 -6.51 -1.45 3.06
C GLY A 101 -6.46 0.01 2.60
N ASP A 102 -7.22 0.29 1.55
CA ASP A 102 -7.45 1.63 0.99
C ASP A 102 -8.57 2.38 1.74
N GLU A 103 -9.20 1.77 2.77
CA GLU A 103 -10.47 2.26 3.31
C GLU A 103 -10.37 3.67 3.91
N THR A 104 -10.69 4.66 3.09
CA THR A 104 -11.00 6.05 3.45
C THR A 104 -12.35 6.44 2.90
#